data_AF-A0A662HSI0-F1
#
_entry.id   AF-A0A662HSI0-F1
#
_cell.length_a   1.000
_cell.length_b   1.000
_cell.length_c   1.000
_cell.angle_alpha   90.00
_cell.angle_beta   90.00
_cell.angle_gamma   90.00
#
_symmetry.space_group_name_H-M   'P 1'
#
loop_
_entity.id
_entity.type
_entity.pdbx_description
1 polymer ?
#
loop_
_entity_poly.entity_id
_entity_poly.type
_entity_poly.pdbx_seq_one_letter_code
_entity_poly.pdbx_strand_id
1 'polypeptide(L)' 'MRDFSENWKYWTHKVVEALKSILGSCEVYVFGSIAEREWTSGGDLDVLVICDQLLRSSKDRAELKDLIEEKQDYPPQSC' A
#
# COMPACT_ATOMS: atom_id res chain seq x y z
N MET A 1 -2.31 -19.32 -9.84
CA MET A 1 -2.37 -18.60 -8.56
C MET A 1 -1.04 -17.90 -8.42
N ARG A 2 -0.99 -16.56 -8.40
CA ARG A 2 0.28 -15.85 -8.20
C ARG A 2 0.58 -15.87 -6.70
N ASP A 3 1.63 -16.56 -6.29
CA ASP A 3 2.08 -16.59 -4.89
C ASP A 3 2.38 -15.16 -4.43
N PHE A 4 1.69 -14.73 -3.38
CA PHE A 4 1.83 -13.39 -2.78
C PHE A 4 3.25 -13.15 -2.24
N SER A 5 3.90 -14.22 -1.81
CA SER A 5 5.21 -14.25 -1.14
C SER A 5 6.38 -13.89 -2.06
N GLU A 6 6.33 -14.19 -3.36
CA GLU A 6 7.50 -14.03 -4.24
C GLU A 6 7.54 -12.67 -4.96
N ASN A 7 6.51 -11.84 -4.81
CA ASN A 7 6.39 -10.62 -5.61
C ASN A 7 6.00 -9.39 -4.79
N TRP A 8 6.53 -9.26 -3.57
CA TRP A 8 6.38 -8.06 -2.76
C TRP A 8 6.76 -6.78 -3.52
N LYS A 9 7.80 -6.85 -4.37
CA LYS A 9 8.21 -5.73 -5.22
C LYS A 9 7.11 -5.32 -6.20
N TYR A 10 6.40 -6.29 -6.77
CA TYR A 10 5.28 -6.04 -7.67
C TYR A 10 4.13 -5.35 -6.93
N TRP A 11 3.72 -5.88 -5.77
CA TRP A 11 2.64 -5.30 -4.98
C TRP A 11 3.00 -3.92 -4.43
N THR A 12 4.21 -3.76 -3.91
CA THR A 12 4.74 -2.46 -3.48
C THR A 12 4.71 -1.46 -4.63
N HIS A 13 5.15 -1.86 -5.83
CA HIS A 13 5.12 -1.00 -7.00
C HIS A 13 3.69 -0.59 -7.35
N LYS A 14 2.75 -1.53 -7.34
CA LYS A 14 1.34 -1.27 -7.61
C LYS A 14 0.74 -0.30 -6.58
N VAL A 15 1.04 -0.44 -5.29
CA VAL A 15 0.57 0.49 -4.25
C VAL A 15 1.17 1.88 -4.44
N VAL A 16 2.46 1.98 -4.76
CA VAL A 16 3.13 3.26 -5.06
C VAL A 16 2.50 3.94 -6.28
N GLU A 17 2.19 3.20 -7.35
CA GLU A 17 1.49 3.72 -8.53
C GLU A 17 0.11 4.26 -8.17
N ALA A 18 -0.66 3.53 -7.35
CA ALA A 18 -1.98 3.96 -6.90
C ALA A 18 -1.89 5.24 -6.05
N LEU A 19 -0.96 5.29 -5.09
CA LEU A 19 -0.74 6.46 -4.24
C LEU A 19 -0.38 7.71 -5.05
N LYS A 20 0.53 7.59 -6.03
CA LYS A 20 0.90 8.69 -6.93
C LYS A 20 -0.27 9.14 -7.81
N SER A 21 -1.10 8.20 -8.26
CA SER A 21 -2.31 8.52 -9.04
C SER A 21 -3.38 9.25 -8.21
N ILE A 22 -3.48 8.98 -6.90
CA ILE A 22 -4.52 9.55 -6.03
C ILE A 22 -4.05 10.87 -5.40
N LEU A 23 -2.83 10.90 -4.88
CA LEU A 23 -2.28 12.02 -4.10
C LEU A 23 -1.43 12.98 -4.94
N GLY A 24 -1.11 12.63 -6.18
CA GLY A 24 -0.26 13.43 -7.06
C GLY A 24 1.21 13.40 -6.62
N SER A 25 1.76 14.57 -6.26
CA SER A 25 3.15 14.68 -5.79
C SER A 25 3.27 14.08 -4.39
N CYS A 26 3.85 12.88 -4.29
CA CYS A 26 4.12 12.23 -3.03
C CYS A 26 5.43 11.42 -3.05
N GLU A 27 6.06 11.35 -1.88
CA GLU A 27 7.18 10.45 -1.60
C GLU A 27 6.65 9.24 -0.83
N VAL A 28 7.08 8.04 -1.22
CA VAL A 28 6.65 6.79 -0.61
C VAL A 28 7.88 6.03 -0.14
N TYR A 29 7.90 5.69 1.15
CA TYR A 29 8.96 4.94 1.80
C TYR A 29 8.38 3.63 2.32
N VAL A 30 9.02 2.52 1.96
CA VAL A 30 8.64 1.18 2.40
C VAL A 30 9.52 0.81 3.59
N PHE A 31 8.90 0.35 4.67
CA PHE A 31 9.61 -0.04 5.89
C PHE A 31 9.03 -1.35 6.44
N GLY A 32 9.43 -1.73 7.66
CA GLY A 32 8.95 -2.95 8.31
C GLY A 32 9.59 -4.23 7.77
N SER A 33 8.93 -5.36 8.02
CA SER A 33 9.45 -6.72 7.73
C SER A 33 9.89 -6.93 6.28
N ILE A 34 9.28 -6.17 5.37
CA ILE A 34 9.59 -6.14 3.93
C ILE A 34 10.99 -5.60 3.67
N ALA A 35 11.33 -4.49 4.31
CA ALA A 35 12.65 -3.88 4.20
C ALA A 35 13.72 -4.78 4.82
N GLU A 36 13.35 -5.55 5.85
CA GLU A 36 14.22 -6.49 6.55
C GLU A 36 14.35 -7.87 5.85
N ARG A 37 13.60 -8.10 4.76
CA ARG A 37 13.51 -9.39 4.02
C ARG A 37 12.94 -10.55 4.84
N GLU A 38 12.23 -10.24 5.92
CA GLU A 38 11.55 -11.19 6.79
C GLU A 38 10.07 -11.37 6.41
N TRP A 39 9.67 -10.94 5.19
CA TRP A 39 8.29 -11.07 4.70
C TRP A 39 7.91 -12.56 4.61
N THR A 40 6.94 -12.99 5.42
CA THR A 40 6.29 -14.31 5.33
C THR A 40 4.96 -14.26 4.56
N SER A 41 4.56 -15.35 3.91
CA SER A 41 3.27 -15.45 3.20
C SER A 41 2.12 -14.97 4.11
N GLY A 42 1.55 -13.79 3.83
CA GLY A 42 0.52 -13.14 4.66
C GLY A 42 0.95 -11.90 5.45
N GLY A 43 2.20 -11.44 5.33
CA GLY A 43 2.65 -10.20 5.98
C GLY A 43 2.04 -8.91 5.40
N ASP A 44 1.91 -7.90 6.25
CA ASP A 44 1.42 -6.56 5.89
C ASP A 44 2.46 -5.73 5.12
N LEU A 45 1.99 -4.78 4.31
CA LEU A 45 2.81 -3.78 3.63
C LEU A 45 2.85 -2.46 4.39
N ASP A 46 3.94 -2.23 5.11
CA ASP A 46 4.20 -0.99 5.84
C ASP A 46 4.77 0.09 4.91
N VAL A 47 4.01 1.18 4.72
CA VAL A 47 4.41 2.33 3.89
C VAL A 47 4.19 3.66 4.61
N LEU A 48 5.16 4.56 4.48
CA LEU A 48 5.08 5.95 4.89
C LEU A 48 4.94 6.80 3.63
N VAL A 49 3.89 7.63 3.60
CA VAL A 49 3.60 8.51 2.48
C VAL A 49 3.72 9.95 2.96
N ILE A 50 4.60 10.71 2.30
CA ILE A 50 4.73 12.16 2.47
C ILE A 50 4.06 12.82 1.27
N CYS A 51 3.04 13.63 1.50
CA CYS A 51 2.30 14.32 0.45
C CYS A 51 1.80 15.68 0.94
N ASP A 52 1.57 16.60 0.00
CA ASP A 52 1.04 17.94 0.32
C ASP A 52 -0.46 17.92 0.65
N GLN A 53 -1.17 16.86 0.24
CA GLN A 53 -2.59 16.69 0.51
C GLN A 53 -2.84 16.36 1.98
N LEU A 54 -3.53 17.25 2.69
CA LEU A 54 -3.82 17.06 4.12
C LEU A 54 -4.98 16.08 4.33
N LEU A 55 -4.68 14.85 4.77
CA LEU A 55 -5.67 13.87 5.24
C LEU A 55 -5.96 14.10 6.73
N ARG A 56 -6.94 14.97 7.01
CA ARG A 56 -7.19 15.51 8.36
C ARG A 56 -7.93 14.54 9.26
N SER A 57 -8.74 13.66 8.68
CA SER A 57 -9.62 12.77 9.43
C SER A 57 -9.22 11.30 9.28
N SER A 58 -9.64 10.48 10.24
CA SER A 58 -9.53 9.01 10.11
C SER A 58 -10.36 8.47 8.95
N LYS A 59 -11.43 9.19 8.57
CA LYS A 59 -12.27 8.84 7.41
C LYS A 59 -11.50 9.03 6.09
N ASP A 60 -10.80 10.15 5.95
CA ASP A 60 -10.00 10.44 4.74
C ASP A 60 -8.92 9.36 4.53
N ARG A 61 -8.32 8.89 5.64
CA ARG A 61 -7.33 7.81 5.61
C ARG A 61 -7.94 6.45 5.29
N ALA A 62 -9.15 6.16 5.76
CA ALA A 62 -9.87 4.95 5.42
C ALA A 62 -10.28 4.94 3.94
N GLU A 63 -10.84 6.05 3.44
CA GLU A 63 -11.19 6.20 2.02
C GLU A 63 -9.96 6.07 1.11
N LEU A 64 -8.80 6.60 1.52
CA LEU A 64 -7.56 6.39 0.78
C LEU A 64 -7.16 4.91 0.73
N LYS A 65 -7.29 4.17 1.85
CA LYS A 65 -6.99 2.73 1.89
C LYS A 65 -7.93 1.96 0.95
N ASP A 66 -9.23 2.22 1.04
CA ASP A 66 -10.24 1.57 0.19
C ASP A 66 -9.95 1.81 -1.30
N LEU A 67 -9.61 3.05 -1.68
CA LEU A 67 -9.26 3.41 -3.06
C LEU A 67 -7.97 2.72 -3.56
N ILE A 68 -7.00 2.50 -2.68
CA ILE A 68 -5.79 1.75 -3.03
C ILE A 68 -6.17 0.29 -3.26
N GLU A 69 -6.89 -0.34 -2.34
CA GLU A 69 -7.31 -1.75 -2.44
C GLU A 69 -8.14 -2.02 -3.70
N GLU A 70 -9.10 -1.13 -4.03
CA GLU A 70 -9.90 -1.20 -5.25
C GLU A 70 -9.01 -1.15 -6.52
N LYS A 71 -7.99 -0.28 -6.53
CA LYS A 71 -7.05 -0.17 -7.66
C LYS A 71 -6.09 -1.36 -7.78
N GLN A 72 -5.83 -2.08 -6.69
CA GLN A 72 -4.95 -3.24 -6.69
C GLN A 72 -5.65 -4.53 -7.14
N ASP A 73 -6.99 -4.54 -7.26
CA ASP A 73 -7.79 -5.77 -7.34
C ASP A 73 -7.40 -6.73 -6.20
N TYR A 74 -7.19 -6.16 -5.01
CA TYR A 74 -6.80 -6.93 -3.83
C TYR A 74 -8.00 -7.81 -3.42
N PRO A 75 -7.80 -9.10 -3.06
CA PRO A 75 -8.89 -9.88 -2.51
C PRO A 75 -9.42 -9.19 -1.25
N PRO A 76 -10.75 -9.05 -1.08
CA PRO A 76 -11.32 -8.32 0.04
C PRO A 76 -10.77 -8.89 1.35
N GLN A 77 -10.20 -8.03 2.19
CA GLN A 77 -9.74 -8.44 3.51
C GLN A 77 -10.97 -8.73 4.35
N SER A 78 -11.29 -10.02 4.52
CA SER A 78 -12.31 -10.47 5.46
C SER A 78 -11.84 -10.14 6.87
N CYS A 79 -12.39 -9.07 7.46
CA CYS A 79 -12.48 -8.93 8.90
C CYS A 79 -13.48 -9.93 9.47
#